data_AF-A0A453NJW1-F1
#
_entry.id   AF-A0A453NJW1-F1
#
_cell.length_a   1.000
_cell.length_b   1.000
_cell.length_c   1.000
_cell.angle_alpha   90.00
_cell.angle_beta   90.00
_cell.angle_gamma   90.00
#
_symmetry.space_group_name_H-M   'P 1'
#
loop_
_entity.id
_entity.type
_entity.pdbx_description
1 polymer ?
#
loop_
_entity_poly.entity_id
_entity_poly.type
_entity_poly.pdbx_seq_one_letter_code
_entity_poly.pdbx_strand_id
1 'polypeptide(L)'
;PHSPAPLHTPRAPRRWCSVGRVFSVNRWVGAQMGSVDAGAAMEKIRAAGLLRTRGLIGGKWVDAYDGKTIEVQNPATGEVLANVACMGNRETADAITSANTTFYTWSKLTASERSKALRKWHDLLMSHKEELALLMTLEQGKPMKEALGEVNYGASFIEFFAEEAKRVYGDIIPPTLADRRLLVLKQPIGVVGAITPWNFPLAMITRKVGPALACGCTVVVKPSEFTPLTALAAADLALQAGIPAGALNVVMGNAPEIGDELMQSTQ
;
A
#
# COMPACT_ATOMS: atom_id res chain seq x y z
N PRO A 1 -40.88 53.90 26.82
CA PRO A 1 -41.98 53.75 25.83
C PRO A 1 -41.44 53.23 24.49
N HIS A 2 -41.83 51.99 24.17
CA HIS A 2 -41.81 51.32 22.86
C HIS A 2 -40.42 51.03 22.27
N SER A 3 -39.86 49.84 22.49
CA SER A 3 -40.16 48.53 21.85
C SER A 3 -39.23 48.26 20.65
N PRO A 4 -38.40 47.20 20.69
CA PRO A 4 -37.64 46.71 19.55
C PRO A 4 -38.45 45.68 18.75
N ALA A 5 -38.22 45.57 17.44
CA ALA A 5 -38.76 44.52 16.59
C ALA A 5 -37.87 44.30 15.34
N PRO A 6 -37.91 43.14 14.67
CA PRO A 6 -37.71 41.81 15.24
C PRO A 6 -36.69 40.97 14.42
N LEU A 7 -36.28 39.86 15.04
CA LEU A 7 -35.47 38.78 14.52
C LEU A 7 -35.97 38.24 13.16
N HIS A 8 -35.03 38.09 12.22
CA HIS A 8 -35.27 37.33 11.00
C HIS A 8 -35.46 35.84 11.30
N THR A 9 -36.54 35.31 10.75
CA THR A 9 -37.00 33.92 10.83
C THR A 9 -36.05 32.95 10.10
N PRO A 10 -35.96 31.69 10.57
CA PRO A 10 -35.11 30.67 9.97
C PRO A 10 -35.75 30.15 8.67
N ARG A 11 -34.96 30.11 7.59
CA ARG A 11 -35.36 29.45 6.34
C ARG A 11 -35.47 27.93 6.57
N ALA A 12 -36.61 27.38 6.19
CA ALA A 12 -36.94 25.96 6.19
C ALA A 12 -35.93 25.11 5.38
N PRO A 13 -35.76 23.81 5.73
CA PRO A 13 -34.77 22.94 5.11
C PRO A 13 -35.17 22.61 3.67
N ARG A 14 -34.23 22.78 2.74
CA ARG A 14 -34.36 22.28 1.37
C ARG A 14 -34.33 20.76 1.41
N ARG A 15 -35.47 20.14 1.08
CA ARG A 15 -35.58 18.71 0.76
C ARG A 15 -34.56 18.37 -0.33
N TRP A 16 -33.59 17.52 -0.01
CA TRP A 16 -32.81 16.82 -1.03
C TRP A 16 -33.67 15.68 -1.55
N CYS A 17 -34.16 15.84 -2.78
CA CYS A 17 -34.76 14.75 -3.53
C CYS A 17 -33.69 13.68 -3.78
N SER A 18 -33.93 12.50 -3.23
CA SER A 18 -33.28 11.27 -3.63
C SER A 18 -33.59 10.96 -5.09
N VAL A 19 -32.59 11.04 -5.96
CA VAL A 19 -32.63 10.36 -7.26
C VAL A 19 -31.55 9.30 -7.22
N GLY A 20 -31.93 8.13 -6.70
CA GLY A 20 -31.19 6.91 -6.91
C GLY A 20 -31.19 6.59 -8.41
N ARG A 21 -30.01 6.59 -9.00
CA ARG A 21 -29.74 5.82 -10.22
C ARG A 21 -28.60 4.87 -9.89
N VAL A 22 -29.00 3.66 -9.51
CA VAL A 22 -28.15 2.48 -9.56
C VAL A 22 -27.78 2.31 -11.03
N PHE A 23 -26.53 2.59 -11.39
CA PHE A 23 -26.00 2.19 -12.69
C PHE A 23 -25.83 0.67 -12.64
N SER A 24 -26.78 -0.03 -13.26
CA SER A 24 -26.63 -1.43 -13.64
C SER A 24 -25.51 -1.53 -14.67
N VAL A 25 -24.33 -1.95 -14.23
CA VAL A 25 -23.22 -2.33 -15.12
C VAL A 25 -23.51 -3.75 -15.58
N ASN A 26 -24.33 -3.89 -16.61
CA ASN A 26 -24.54 -5.17 -17.29
C ASN A 26 -24.97 -4.94 -18.73
N ARG A 27 -24.05 -4.45 -19.58
CA ARG A 27 -24.06 -4.69 -21.04
C ARG A 27 -22.88 -4.04 -21.75
N TRP A 28 -21.73 -4.72 -21.79
CA TRP A 28 -20.77 -4.60 -22.88
C TRP A 28 -20.06 -5.95 -23.03
N VAL A 29 -20.71 -6.89 -23.71
CA VAL A 29 -20.08 -8.10 -24.26
C VAL A 29 -20.00 -7.88 -25.77
N GLY A 30 -18.79 -7.83 -26.32
CA GLY A 30 -18.61 -7.75 -27.77
C GLY A 30 -17.36 -7.02 -28.24
N ALA A 31 -16.18 -7.38 -27.73
CA ALA A 31 -14.93 -7.22 -28.46
C ALA A 31 -13.99 -8.35 -28.05
N GLN A 32 -13.52 -9.12 -29.02
CA GLN A 32 -12.59 -10.26 -28.83
C GLN A 32 -11.30 -9.79 -28.15
N MET A 33 -11.25 -9.87 -26.82
CA MET A 33 -9.99 -9.99 -26.08
C MET A 33 -9.58 -11.45 -26.18
N GLY A 34 -8.43 -11.72 -26.79
CA GLY A 34 -7.82 -13.05 -26.71
C GLY A 34 -7.75 -13.45 -25.24
N SER A 35 -8.42 -14.54 -24.89
CA SER A 35 -8.40 -15.06 -23.53
C SER A 35 -6.95 -15.33 -23.17
N VAL A 36 -6.39 -14.52 -22.27
CA VAL A 36 -5.17 -14.90 -21.59
C VAL A 36 -5.52 -16.18 -20.86
N ASP A 37 -4.92 -17.29 -21.27
CA ASP A 37 -5.04 -18.55 -20.55
C ASP A 37 -4.51 -18.32 -19.13
N ALA A 38 -5.42 -18.28 -18.15
CA ALA A 38 -5.10 -17.99 -16.77
C ALA A 38 -4.09 -19.01 -16.20
N GLY A 39 -4.11 -20.25 -16.69
CA GLY A 39 -3.14 -21.28 -16.33
C GLY A 39 -1.74 -20.92 -16.81
N ALA A 40 -1.58 -20.66 -18.12
CA ALA A 40 -0.30 -20.25 -18.70
C ALA A 40 0.24 -18.94 -18.08
N ALA A 41 -0.65 -18.01 -17.76
CA ALA A 41 -0.30 -16.75 -17.12
C ALA A 41 0.20 -16.94 -15.68
N MET A 42 -0.47 -17.78 -14.89
CA MET A 42 -0.02 -18.12 -13.53
C MET A 42 1.30 -18.88 -13.53
N GLU A 43 1.54 -19.75 -14.51
CA GLU A 43 2.85 -20.42 -14.67
C GLU A 43 3.97 -19.41 -15.00
N LYS A 44 3.70 -18.40 -15.85
CA LYS A 44 4.68 -17.31 -16.08
C LYS A 44 5.02 -16.58 -14.78
N ILE A 45 4.03 -16.29 -13.94
CA ILE A 45 4.23 -15.60 -12.65
C ILE A 45 5.01 -16.49 -11.65
N ARG A 46 4.71 -17.80 -11.60
CA ARG A 46 5.46 -18.76 -10.77
C ARG A 46 6.92 -18.87 -11.23
N ALA A 47 7.15 -18.99 -12.53
CA ALA A 47 8.50 -19.06 -13.10
C ALA A 47 9.33 -17.79 -12.83
N ALA A 48 8.67 -16.63 -12.76
CA ALA A 48 9.31 -15.37 -12.35
C ALA A 48 9.55 -15.25 -10.84
N GLY A 49 9.07 -16.20 -10.03
CA GLY A 49 9.25 -16.21 -8.57
C GLY A 49 8.38 -15.18 -7.83
N LEU A 50 7.39 -14.57 -8.48
CA LEU A 50 6.61 -13.46 -7.91
C LEU A 50 5.36 -13.93 -7.14
N LEU A 51 4.94 -15.18 -7.32
CA LEU A 51 3.75 -15.69 -6.65
C LEU A 51 4.06 -16.00 -5.18
N ARG A 52 3.45 -15.22 -4.28
CA ARG A 52 3.54 -15.38 -2.83
C ARG A 52 2.13 -15.52 -2.25
N THR A 53 1.99 -16.38 -1.24
CA THR A 53 0.71 -16.68 -0.58
C THR A 53 0.73 -16.47 0.93
N ARG A 54 1.91 -16.19 1.47
CA ARG A 54 2.16 -15.98 2.90
C ARG A 54 2.30 -14.50 3.21
N GLY A 55 2.02 -14.08 4.44
CA GLY A 55 2.33 -12.71 4.86
C GLY A 55 3.84 -12.51 4.97
N LEU A 56 4.30 -11.26 4.82
CA LEU A 56 5.69 -10.89 5.00
C LEU A 56 5.88 -10.23 6.35
N ILE A 57 6.56 -10.90 7.29
CA ILE A 57 6.79 -10.40 8.64
C ILE A 57 8.27 -10.57 8.98
N GLY A 58 8.96 -9.45 9.25
CA GLY A 58 10.38 -9.47 9.62
C GLY A 58 11.28 -10.13 8.57
N GLY A 59 10.97 -9.92 7.29
CA GLY A 59 11.71 -10.55 6.18
C GLY A 59 11.39 -12.03 5.95
N LYS A 60 10.42 -12.61 6.67
CA LYS A 60 10.03 -14.01 6.55
C LYS A 60 8.61 -14.14 5.98
N TRP A 61 8.41 -15.20 5.20
CA TRP A 61 7.11 -15.59 4.67
C TRP A 61 6.39 -16.50 5.67
N VAL A 62 5.33 -16.00 6.31
CA VAL A 62 4.64 -16.65 7.43
C VAL A 62 3.17 -16.97 7.08
N ASP A 63 2.69 -18.14 7.49
CA ASP A 63 1.27 -18.52 7.44
C ASP A 63 0.49 -17.88 8.61
N ALA A 64 -0.85 -17.91 8.58
CA ALA A 64 -1.65 -17.51 9.74
C ALA A 64 -1.46 -18.52 10.89
N TYR A 65 -1.42 -18.05 12.14
CA TYR A 65 -1.28 -18.90 13.33
C TYR A 65 -2.40 -19.93 13.46
N ASP A 66 -3.62 -19.59 13.02
CA ASP A 66 -4.77 -20.49 13.04
C ASP A 66 -4.93 -21.31 11.74
N GLY A 67 -4.00 -21.16 10.80
CA GLY A 67 -3.97 -21.87 9.52
C GLY A 67 -5.04 -21.45 8.52
N LYS A 68 -5.87 -20.43 8.80
CA LYS A 68 -6.91 -19.99 7.87
C LYS A 68 -6.31 -19.33 6.63
N THR A 69 -7.04 -19.47 5.52
CA THR A 69 -6.71 -18.84 4.25
C THR A 69 -7.90 -18.13 3.62
N ILE A 70 -7.63 -17.19 2.72
CA ILE A 70 -8.61 -16.52 1.86
C ILE A 70 -8.31 -16.90 0.40
N GLU A 71 -9.35 -17.28 -0.34
CA GLU A 71 -9.25 -17.50 -1.79
C GLU A 71 -9.14 -16.16 -2.52
N VAL A 72 -8.11 -16.04 -3.35
CA VAL A 72 -8.02 -14.97 -4.36
C VAL A 72 -8.52 -15.54 -5.67
N GLN A 73 -9.60 -14.97 -6.18
CA GLN A 73 -10.29 -15.45 -7.38
C GLN A 73 -10.09 -14.49 -8.55
N ASN A 74 -10.03 -15.03 -9.76
CA ASN A 74 -10.06 -14.23 -10.97
C ASN A 74 -11.49 -13.71 -11.19
N PRO A 75 -11.73 -12.38 -11.17
CA PRO A 75 -13.08 -11.84 -11.27
C PRO A 75 -13.72 -12.04 -12.66
N ALA A 76 -12.93 -12.37 -13.70
CA ALA A 76 -13.45 -12.64 -15.03
C ALA A 76 -13.94 -14.08 -15.22
N THR A 77 -13.37 -15.05 -14.48
CA THR A 77 -13.68 -16.49 -14.64
C THR A 77 -14.29 -17.13 -13.40
N GLY A 78 -14.09 -16.54 -12.22
CA GLY A 78 -14.42 -17.12 -10.91
C GLY A 78 -13.42 -18.19 -10.44
N GLU A 79 -12.37 -18.49 -11.21
CA GLU A 79 -11.38 -19.50 -10.85
C GLU A 79 -10.49 -19.02 -9.70
N VAL A 80 -10.14 -19.92 -8.79
CA VAL A 80 -9.21 -19.64 -7.69
C VAL A 80 -7.78 -19.56 -8.24
N LEU A 81 -7.14 -18.41 -8.07
CA LEU A 81 -5.74 -18.18 -8.44
C LEU A 81 -4.79 -18.71 -7.38
N ALA A 82 -5.09 -18.42 -6.11
CA ALA A 82 -4.29 -18.81 -4.96
C ALA A 82 -5.08 -18.73 -3.64
N ASN A 83 -4.60 -19.44 -2.62
CA ASN A 83 -5.04 -19.28 -1.24
C ASN A 83 -3.98 -18.51 -0.48
N VAL A 84 -4.33 -17.35 0.08
CA VAL A 84 -3.42 -16.52 0.88
C VAL A 84 -3.71 -16.65 2.37
N ALA A 85 -2.71 -16.47 3.23
CA ALA A 85 -2.90 -16.50 4.69
C ALA A 85 -3.98 -15.49 5.15
N CYS A 86 -4.86 -15.91 6.05
CA CYS A 86 -5.88 -15.07 6.67
C CYS A 86 -5.43 -14.69 8.09
N MET A 87 -4.62 -13.64 8.19
CA MET A 87 -4.04 -13.18 9.45
C MET A 87 -5.00 -12.31 10.26
N GLY A 88 -4.71 -12.16 11.56
CA GLY A 88 -5.48 -11.35 12.50
C GLY A 88 -4.57 -10.53 13.44
N ASN A 89 -5.02 -10.35 14.68
CA ASN A 89 -4.32 -9.49 15.66
C ASN A 89 -2.89 -9.95 15.95
N ARG A 90 -2.65 -11.26 16.10
CA ARG A 90 -1.36 -11.79 16.55
C ARG A 90 -0.23 -11.54 15.55
N GLU A 91 -0.47 -11.85 14.28
CA GLU A 91 0.48 -11.61 13.20
C GLU A 91 0.69 -10.12 12.96
N THR A 92 -0.36 -9.32 13.16
CA THR A 92 -0.27 -7.86 13.08
C THR A 92 0.64 -7.30 14.17
N ALA A 93 0.50 -7.76 15.42
CA ALA A 93 1.37 -7.38 16.53
C ALA A 93 2.83 -7.80 16.28
N ASP A 94 3.06 -8.99 15.73
CA ASP A 94 4.41 -9.46 15.34
C ASP A 94 5.02 -8.56 14.24
N ALA A 95 4.21 -8.15 13.26
CA ALA A 95 4.63 -7.23 12.19
C ALA A 95 4.97 -5.84 12.71
N ILE A 96 4.17 -5.30 13.63
CA ILE A 96 4.43 -4.00 14.29
C ILE A 96 5.73 -4.09 15.11
N THR A 97 5.90 -5.15 15.91
CA THR A 97 7.12 -5.35 16.72
C THR A 97 8.37 -5.43 15.84
N SER A 98 8.29 -6.16 14.73
CA SER A 98 9.34 -6.25 13.71
C SER A 98 9.66 -4.89 13.09
N ALA A 99 8.62 -4.13 12.72
CA ALA A 99 8.76 -2.79 12.16
C ALA A 99 9.41 -1.82 13.14
N ASN A 100 8.99 -1.83 14.40
CA ASN A 100 9.54 -1.00 15.47
C ASN A 100 11.00 -1.33 15.73
N THR A 101 11.35 -2.61 15.82
CA THR A 101 12.75 -3.05 16.01
C THR A 101 13.63 -2.57 14.86
N THR A 102 13.15 -2.71 13.62
CA THR A 102 13.90 -2.32 12.41
C THR A 102 14.02 -0.81 12.25
N PHE A 103 13.05 -0.04 12.78
CA PHE A 103 13.07 1.42 12.71
C PHE A 103 14.35 2.02 13.31
N TYR A 104 14.85 1.48 14.41
CA TYR A 104 16.05 1.99 15.07
C TYR A 104 17.33 1.84 14.25
N THR A 105 17.37 0.95 13.26
CA THR A 105 18.51 0.81 12.34
C THR A 105 18.23 1.50 11.00
N TRP A 106 17.03 1.36 10.45
CA TRP A 106 16.64 1.96 9.16
C TRP A 106 16.63 3.50 9.20
N SER A 107 16.11 4.10 10.27
CA SER A 107 16.07 5.56 10.44
C SER A 107 17.46 6.19 10.57
N LYS A 108 18.49 5.40 10.93
CA LYS A 108 19.87 5.84 11.11
C LYS A 108 20.69 5.78 9.83
N LEU A 109 20.21 5.10 8.79
CA LEU A 109 20.83 5.17 7.48
C LEU A 109 20.79 6.60 6.96
N THR A 110 21.76 6.96 6.13
CA THR A 110 21.73 8.23 5.41
C THR A 110 20.59 8.25 4.40
N ALA A 111 20.13 9.45 4.06
CA ALA A 111 19.17 9.64 2.98
C ALA A 111 19.64 9.03 1.65
N SER A 112 20.95 9.04 1.38
CA SER A 112 21.53 8.46 0.17
C SER A 112 21.42 6.93 0.16
N GLU A 113 21.66 6.25 1.28
CA GLU A 113 21.52 4.80 1.37
C GLU A 113 20.06 4.36 1.19
N ARG A 114 19.12 5.05 1.83
CA ARG A 114 17.68 4.78 1.63
C ARG A 114 17.25 5.04 0.19
N SER A 115 17.73 6.15 -0.41
CA SER A 115 17.50 6.49 -1.82
C SER A 115 17.96 5.38 -2.76
N LYS A 116 19.17 4.81 -2.54
CA LYS A 116 19.70 3.71 -3.35
C LYS A 116 18.86 2.44 -3.25
N ALA A 117 18.43 2.07 -2.03
CA ALA A 117 17.57 0.89 -1.84
C ALA A 117 16.22 1.05 -2.56
N LEU A 118 15.58 2.22 -2.42
CA LEU A 118 14.33 2.52 -3.12
C LEU A 118 14.50 2.55 -4.65
N ARG A 119 15.60 3.12 -5.14
CA ARG A 119 15.91 3.10 -6.58
C ARG A 119 16.02 1.68 -7.12
N LYS A 120 16.73 0.80 -6.41
CA LYS A 120 16.84 -0.61 -6.78
C LYS A 120 15.47 -1.31 -6.75
N TRP A 121 14.60 -0.95 -5.81
CA TRP A 121 13.23 -1.48 -5.77
C TRP A 121 12.41 -1.02 -6.98
N HIS A 122 12.48 0.25 -7.36
CA HIS A 122 11.89 0.72 -8.62
C HIS A 122 12.40 -0.10 -9.81
N ASP A 123 13.72 -0.29 -9.93
CA ASP A 123 14.31 -1.00 -11.07
C ASP A 123 13.82 -2.44 -11.16
N LEU A 124 13.64 -3.11 -10.02
CA LEU A 124 13.05 -4.45 -9.94
C LEU A 124 11.56 -4.48 -10.29
N LEU A 125 10.78 -3.49 -9.85
CA LEU A 125 9.37 -3.36 -10.28
C LEU A 125 9.28 -3.22 -11.81
N MET A 126 10.19 -2.44 -12.40
CA MET A 126 10.22 -2.22 -13.84
C MET A 126 10.75 -3.43 -14.62
N SER A 127 11.70 -4.20 -14.08
CA SER A 127 12.20 -5.42 -14.72
C SER A 127 11.16 -6.54 -14.74
N HIS A 128 10.21 -6.54 -13.80
CA HIS A 128 9.09 -7.48 -13.70
C HIS A 128 7.74 -6.88 -14.14
N LYS A 129 7.78 -5.83 -14.97
CA LYS A 129 6.61 -5.03 -15.28
C LYS A 129 5.48 -5.85 -15.91
N GLU A 130 5.80 -6.74 -16.84
CA GLU A 130 4.79 -7.54 -17.52
C GLU A 130 4.15 -8.56 -16.58
N GLU A 131 4.95 -9.22 -15.73
CA GLU A 131 4.47 -10.22 -14.79
C GLU A 131 3.61 -9.59 -13.69
N LEU A 132 3.99 -8.40 -13.20
CA LEU A 132 3.17 -7.63 -12.25
C LEU A 132 1.85 -7.18 -12.88
N ALA A 133 1.88 -6.70 -14.13
CA ALA A 133 0.67 -6.31 -14.84
C ALA A 133 -0.26 -7.51 -15.08
N LEU A 134 0.31 -8.66 -15.43
CA LEU A 134 -0.42 -9.91 -15.62
C LEU A 134 -1.08 -10.36 -14.32
N LEU A 135 -0.32 -10.39 -13.22
CA LEU A 135 -0.83 -10.75 -11.90
C LEU A 135 -1.99 -9.83 -11.47
N MET A 136 -1.81 -8.53 -11.66
CA MET A 136 -2.84 -7.52 -11.38
C MET A 136 -4.09 -7.70 -12.23
N THR A 137 -3.95 -7.98 -13.53
CA THR A 137 -5.09 -8.28 -14.41
C THR A 137 -5.82 -9.53 -13.94
N LEU A 138 -5.11 -10.58 -13.52
CA LEU A 138 -5.71 -11.81 -13.05
C LEU A 138 -6.49 -11.61 -11.75
N GLU A 139 -5.92 -10.97 -10.73
CA GLU A 139 -6.61 -10.83 -9.43
C GLU A 139 -7.63 -9.68 -9.38
N GLN A 140 -7.42 -8.60 -10.14
CA GLN A 140 -8.26 -7.40 -10.08
C GLN A 140 -9.22 -7.29 -11.26
N GLY A 141 -8.85 -7.79 -12.44
CA GLY A 141 -9.69 -7.83 -13.64
C GLY A 141 -9.49 -6.67 -14.63
N LYS A 142 -8.66 -5.65 -14.34
CA LYS A 142 -8.42 -4.57 -15.32
C LYS A 142 -7.72 -5.07 -16.59
N PRO A 143 -7.98 -4.46 -17.75
CA PRO A 143 -7.28 -4.80 -18.98
C PRO A 143 -5.75 -4.67 -18.84
N MET A 144 -5.01 -5.56 -19.50
CA MET A 144 -3.54 -5.61 -19.43
C MET A 144 -2.87 -4.26 -19.72
N LYS A 145 -3.41 -3.48 -20.64
CA LYS A 145 -2.90 -2.13 -20.98
C LYS A 145 -3.00 -1.17 -19.79
N GLU A 146 -4.10 -1.22 -19.04
CA GLU A 146 -4.27 -0.40 -17.83
C GLU A 146 -3.37 -0.90 -16.70
N ALA A 147 -3.22 -2.22 -16.54
CA ALA A 147 -2.32 -2.80 -15.56
C ALA A 147 -0.85 -2.40 -15.83
N LEU A 148 -0.39 -2.43 -17.09
CA LEU A 148 0.94 -1.95 -17.48
C LEU A 148 1.12 -0.45 -17.17
N GLY A 149 0.06 0.34 -17.38
CA GLY A 149 0.02 1.75 -17.00
C GLY A 149 0.13 1.95 -15.49
N GLU A 150 -0.56 1.12 -14.71
CA GLU A 150 -0.46 1.15 -13.26
C GLU A 150 0.94 0.75 -12.78
N VAL A 151 1.58 -0.25 -13.37
CA VAL A 151 2.95 -0.61 -12.94
C VAL A 151 3.91 0.55 -13.13
N ASN A 152 3.86 1.22 -14.28
CA ASN A 152 4.63 2.45 -14.49
C ASN A 152 4.29 3.53 -13.43
N TYR A 153 3.00 3.75 -13.18
CA TYR A 153 2.53 4.78 -12.27
C TYR A 153 2.86 4.47 -10.80
N GLY A 154 2.76 3.21 -10.37
CA GLY A 154 3.12 2.76 -9.04
C GLY A 154 4.64 2.82 -8.82
N ALA A 155 5.41 2.34 -9.79
CA ALA A 155 6.87 2.41 -9.73
C ALA A 155 7.38 3.86 -9.65
N SER A 156 6.78 4.80 -10.38
CA SER A 156 7.23 6.20 -10.38
C SER A 156 7.14 6.87 -9.01
N PHE A 157 6.23 6.44 -8.11
CA PHE A 157 6.25 6.91 -6.72
C PHE A 157 7.50 6.48 -5.97
N ILE A 158 7.96 5.25 -6.19
CA ILE A 158 9.18 4.75 -5.55
C ILE A 158 10.40 5.52 -6.06
N GLU A 159 10.50 5.76 -7.37
CA GLU A 159 11.55 6.61 -7.95
C GLU A 159 11.49 8.03 -7.38
N PHE A 160 10.32 8.66 -7.41
CA PHE A 160 10.13 10.02 -6.90
C PHE A 160 10.52 10.13 -5.42
N PHE A 161 10.07 9.22 -4.57
CA PHE A 161 10.40 9.27 -3.14
C PHE A 161 11.83 8.81 -2.84
N ALA A 162 12.45 7.98 -3.67
CA ALA A 162 13.89 7.73 -3.60
C ALA A 162 14.67 9.03 -3.78
N GLU A 163 14.24 9.89 -4.68
CA GLU A 163 14.84 11.21 -4.89
C GLU A 163 14.55 12.17 -3.72
N GLU A 164 13.29 12.24 -3.29
CA GLU A 164 12.86 13.11 -2.18
C GLU A 164 13.46 12.72 -0.82
N ALA A 165 13.91 11.47 -0.64
CA ALA A 165 14.62 11.03 0.57
C ALA A 165 15.79 11.96 0.92
N LYS A 166 16.46 12.53 -0.10
CA LYS A 166 17.63 13.43 0.03
C LYS A 166 17.26 14.91 0.19
N ARG A 167 15.96 15.25 0.16
CA ARG A 167 15.46 16.63 0.12
C ARG A 167 14.52 16.96 1.29
N VAL A 168 14.65 16.22 2.39
CA VAL A 168 13.94 16.50 3.66
C VAL A 168 14.62 17.68 4.36
N TYR A 169 14.35 18.89 3.88
CA TYR A 169 14.97 20.12 4.40
C TYR A 169 14.30 20.60 5.69
N GLY A 170 15.12 20.99 6.65
CA GLY A 170 14.73 21.79 7.80
C GLY A 170 14.80 23.29 7.50
N ASP A 171 14.59 24.11 8.54
CA ASP A 171 14.55 25.57 8.42
C ASP A 171 15.46 26.23 9.46
N ILE A 172 16.07 27.36 9.10
CA ILE A 172 16.75 28.27 10.02
C ILE A 172 15.93 29.56 10.08
N ILE A 173 15.39 29.87 11.25
CA ILE A 173 14.43 30.97 11.42
C ILE A 173 15.13 32.16 12.11
N PRO A 174 14.95 33.40 11.62
CA PRO A 174 15.46 34.59 12.30
C PRO A 174 15.00 34.65 13.77
N PRO A 175 15.91 34.80 14.73
CA PRO A 175 15.54 34.82 16.14
C PRO A 175 14.93 36.17 16.53
N THR A 176 13.94 36.16 17.42
CA THR A 176 13.34 37.38 17.98
C THR A 176 14.20 38.00 19.10
N LEU A 177 15.15 37.24 19.64
CA LEU A 177 16.09 37.65 20.69
C LEU A 177 17.53 37.39 20.21
N ALA A 178 18.43 38.34 20.45
CA ALA A 178 19.78 38.37 19.86
C ALA A 178 20.67 37.19 20.28
N ASP A 179 20.41 36.60 21.45
CA ASP A 179 21.15 35.50 22.06
C ASP A 179 20.63 34.11 21.67
N ARG A 180 19.68 34.01 20.73
CA ARG A 180 19.05 32.74 20.34
C ARG A 180 19.29 32.36 18.89
N ARG A 181 19.13 31.07 18.59
CA ARG A 181 19.05 30.52 17.23
C ARG A 181 17.84 29.59 17.16
N LEU A 182 17.10 29.65 16.06
CA LEU A 182 15.90 28.83 15.86
C LEU A 182 16.14 27.87 14.69
N LEU A 183 16.04 26.57 14.97
CA LEU A 183 16.27 25.49 14.01
C LEU A 183 15.04 24.58 13.98
N VAL A 184 14.59 24.22 12.78
CA VAL A 184 13.56 23.21 12.57
C VAL A 184 14.19 22.01 11.87
N LEU A 185 14.02 20.83 12.46
CA LEU A 185 14.44 19.56 11.87
C LEU A 185 13.19 18.72 11.57
N LYS A 186 13.24 17.92 10.50
CA LYS A 186 12.21 16.95 10.15
C LYS A 186 12.79 15.55 10.31
N GLN A 187 12.11 14.72 11.09
CA GLN A 187 12.55 13.36 11.42
C GLN A 187 11.41 12.37 11.12
N PRO A 188 11.73 11.09 10.81
CA PRO A 188 10.70 10.09 10.63
C PRO A 188 9.88 9.91 11.91
N ILE A 189 8.59 9.68 11.73
CA ILE A 189 7.66 9.59 12.86
C ILE A 189 7.73 8.25 13.60
N GLY A 190 8.17 7.16 12.94
CA GLY A 190 8.24 5.83 13.53
C GLY A 190 7.69 4.74 12.62
N VAL A 191 6.95 3.81 13.21
CA VAL A 191 6.21 2.76 12.50
C VAL A 191 4.94 3.35 11.88
N VAL A 192 4.61 2.93 10.65
CA VAL A 192 3.42 3.40 9.93
C VAL A 192 2.53 2.21 9.55
N GLY A 193 1.25 2.26 9.93
CA GLY A 193 0.22 1.37 9.40
C GLY A 193 -0.37 1.89 8.08
N ALA A 194 -0.52 1.03 7.08
CA ALA A 194 -1.09 1.39 5.78
C ALA A 194 -2.13 0.37 5.31
N ILE A 195 -3.40 0.80 5.22
CA ILE A 195 -4.47 -0.02 4.64
C ILE A 195 -4.74 0.46 3.22
N THR A 196 -4.75 -0.45 2.24
CA THR A 196 -4.91 -0.11 0.81
C THR A 196 -6.08 -0.84 0.14
N PRO A 197 -6.87 -0.15 -0.69
CA PRO A 197 -7.99 -0.76 -1.42
C PRO A 197 -7.52 -1.59 -2.63
N TRP A 198 -8.48 -2.26 -3.29
CA TRP A 198 -8.24 -3.21 -4.39
C TRP A 198 -8.14 -2.59 -5.79
N ASN A 199 -8.61 -1.35 -5.99
CA ASN A 199 -8.76 -0.78 -7.33
C ASN A 199 -7.42 -0.45 -8.02
N PHE A 200 -6.38 -0.10 -7.25
CA PHE A 200 -5.02 0.11 -7.72
C PHE A 200 -4.02 -0.60 -6.78
N PRO A 201 -3.90 -1.94 -6.89
CA PRO A 201 -3.23 -2.75 -5.88
C PRO A 201 -1.73 -2.47 -5.77
N LEU A 202 -1.07 -2.00 -6.83
CA LEU A 202 0.34 -1.61 -6.76
C LEU A 202 0.49 -0.12 -6.42
N ALA A 203 -0.29 0.75 -7.07
CA ALA A 203 -0.11 2.19 -6.89
C ALA A 203 -0.50 2.64 -5.48
N MET A 204 -1.54 2.07 -4.86
CA MET A 204 -1.94 2.46 -3.50
C MET A 204 -0.89 2.09 -2.45
N ILE A 205 -0.15 1.01 -2.66
CA ILE A 205 0.93 0.57 -1.78
C ILE A 205 2.14 1.49 -1.95
N THR A 206 2.65 1.60 -3.17
CA THR A 206 3.86 2.40 -3.48
C THR A 206 3.70 3.87 -3.08
N ARG A 207 2.50 4.44 -3.23
CA ARG A 207 2.17 5.82 -2.78
C ARG A 207 2.25 6.04 -1.27
N LYS A 208 2.15 4.99 -0.46
CA LYS A 208 2.22 5.05 1.01
C LYS A 208 3.58 4.56 1.53
N VAL A 209 4.06 3.44 1.00
CA VAL A 209 5.32 2.81 1.40
C VAL A 209 6.52 3.62 0.92
N GLY A 210 6.49 4.12 -0.33
CA GLY A 210 7.56 4.95 -0.90
C GLY A 210 7.97 6.13 0.00
N PRO A 211 7.05 7.04 0.36
CA PRO A 211 7.40 8.19 1.21
C PRO A 211 7.79 7.77 2.63
N ALA A 212 7.14 6.75 3.20
CA ALA A 212 7.44 6.27 4.55
C ALA A 212 8.87 5.72 4.63
N LEU A 213 9.25 4.83 3.72
CA LEU A 213 10.61 4.30 3.69
C LEU A 213 11.64 5.40 3.36
N ALA A 214 11.31 6.33 2.47
CA ALA A 214 12.20 7.43 2.09
C ALA A 214 12.56 8.34 3.28
N CYS A 215 11.57 8.72 4.10
CA CYS A 215 11.80 9.55 5.27
C CYS A 215 12.48 8.79 6.44
N GLY A 216 12.53 7.46 6.37
CA GLY A 216 13.18 6.60 7.36
C GLY A 216 12.20 5.91 8.33
N CYS A 217 10.90 5.94 8.05
CA CYS A 217 9.90 5.12 8.74
C CYS A 217 9.98 3.65 8.29
N THR A 218 9.36 2.77 9.07
CA THR A 218 9.06 1.38 8.70
C THR A 218 7.54 1.22 8.56
N VAL A 219 7.09 0.19 7.85
CA VAL A 219 5.68 0.09 7.43
C VAL A 219 5.12 -1.31 7.66
N VAL A 220 3.89 -1.36 8.17
CA VAL A 220 3.01 -2.55 8.14
C VAL A 220 1.85 -2.25 7.20
N VAL A 221 1.77 -2.99 6.09
CA VAL A 221 0.75 -2.80 5.06
C VAL A 221 -0.31 -3.89 5.15
N LYS A 222 -1.58 -3.50 5.16
CA LYS A 222 -2.73 -4.39 4.91
C LYS A 222 -3.33 -4.12 3.53
N PRO A 223 -3.03 -4.95 2.52
CA PRO A 223 -3.71 -4.86 1.23
C PRO A 223 -5.15 -5.36 1.34
N SER A 224 -5.96 -5.07 0.32
CA SER A 224 -7.29 -5.66 0.21
C SER A 224 -7.18 -7.17 -0.02
N GLU A 225 -8.05 -7.91 0.64
CA GLU A 225 -8.22 -9.35 0.52
C GLU A 225 -8.59 -9.81 -0.90
N PHE A 226 -9.12 -8.91 -1.75
CA PHE A 226 -9.43 -9.21 -3.15
C PHE A 226 -8.21 -9.20 -4.07
N THR A 227 -7.19 -8.39 -3.75
CA THR A 227 -6.02 -8.21 -4.63
C THR A 227 -4.69 -8.18 -3.83
N PRO A 228 -4.40 -9.20 -3.01
CA PRO A 228 -3.20 -9.20 -2.19
C PRO A 228 -1.96 -9.67 -2.94
N LEU A 229 -2.08 -10.38 -4.06
CA LEU A 229 -0.93 -11.05 -4.70
C LEU A 229 0.06 -10.02 -5.27
N THR A 230 -0.43 -8.96 -5.91
CA THR A 230 0.42 -7.85 -6.39
C THR A 230 1.17 -7.18 -5.23
N ALA A 231 0.53 -7.05 -4.07
CA ALA A 231 1.16 -6.47 -2.87
C ALA A 231 2.35 -7.32 -2.40
N LEU A 232 2.15 -8.64 -2.34
CA LEU A 232 3.18 -9.58 -1.89
C LEU A 232 4.32 -9.66 -2.90
N ALA A 233 4.03 -9.66 -4.21
CA ALA A 233 5.05 -9.61 -5.25
C ALA A 233 5.91 -8.34 -5.14
N ALA A 234 5.28 -7.18 -4.96
CA ALA A 234 5.99 -5.92 -4.77
C ALA A 234 6.86 -5.93 -3.49
N ALA A 235 6.38 -6.55 -2.42
CA ALA A 235 7.13 -6.69 -1.16
C ALA A 235 8.31 -7.67 -1.27
N ASP A 236 8.18 -8.73 -2.06
CA ASP A 236 9.30 -9.63 -2.36
C ASP A 236 10.40 -8.90 -3.13
N LEU A 237 10.02 -8.10 -4.13
CA LEU A 237 10.96 -7.26 -4.87
C LEU A 237 11.61 -6.18 -3.98
N ALA A 238 10.92 -5.68 -2.95
CA ALA A 238 11.51 -4.79 -1.96
C ALA A 238 12.63 -5.49 -1.16
N LEU A 239 12.42 -6.73 -0.71
CA LEU A 239 13.47 -7.50 -0.03
C LEU A 239 14.67 -7.75 -0.94
N GLN A 240 14.42 -8.12 -2.20
CA GLN A 240 15.48 -8.33 -3.20
C GLN A 240 16.26 -7.03 -3.51
N ALA A 241 15.59 -5.87 -3.39
CA ALA A 241 16.22 -4.56 -3.49
C ALA A 241 17.13 -4.22 -2.29
N GLY A 242 17.11 -5.03 -1.22
CA GLY A 242 17.89 -4.79 -0.01
C GLY A 242 17.21 -3.85 0.98
N ILE A 243 15.89 -3.66 0.87
CA ILE A 243 15.11 -3.04 1.96
C ILE A 243 15.18 -4.01 3.15
N PRO A 244 15.61 -3.55 4.35
CA PRO A 244 15.86 -4.45 5.47
C PRO A 244 14.63 -5.25 5.88
N ALA A 245 14.87 -6.48 6.34
CA ALA A 245 13.86 -7.31 6.98
C ALA A 245 13.16 -6.52 8.09
N GLY A 246 11.83 -6.41 8.00
CA GLY A 246 11.01 -5.66 8.95
C GLY A 246 10.79 -4.18 8.60
N ALA A 247 11.51 -3.60 7.64
CA ALA A 247 11.25 -2.23 7.20
C ALA A 247 9.93 -2.13 6.41
N LEU A 248 9.60 -3.17 5.64
CA LEU A 248 8.29 -3.39 5.04
C LEU A 248 7.76 -4.75 5.49
N ASN A 249 6.55 -4.75 6.06
CA ASN A 249 5.80 -5.94 6.43
C ASN A 249 4.44 -5.90 5.72
N VAL A 250 3.91 -7.07 5.35
CA VAL A 250 2.62 -7.22 4.69
C VAL A 250 1.80 -8.25 5.45
N VAL A 251 0.69 -7.81 6.02
CA VAL A 251 -0.27 -8.63 6.76
C VAL A 251 -1.61 -8.57 6.03
N MET A 252 -2.18 -9.71 5.67
CA MET A 252 -3.44 -9.80 4.94
C MET A 252 -4.36 -10.77 5.64
N GLY A 253 -5.68 -10.55 5.57
CA GLY A 253 -6.64 -11.34 6.33
C GLY A 253 -7.81 -10.52 6.82
N ASN A 254 -8.24 -10.80 8.05
CA ASN A 254 -9.40 -10.19 8.68
C ASN A 254 -9.20 -8.67 8.85
N ALA A 255 -9.95 -7.88 8.06
CA ALA A 255 -9.76 -6.44 8.00
C ALA A 255 -10.07 -5.72 9.33
N PRO A 256 -11.20 -6.00 10.03
CA PRO A 256 -11.43 -5.49 11.38
C PRO A 256 -10.30 -5.80 12.37
N GLU A 257 -9.88 -7.07 12.49
CA GLU A 257 -8.84 -7.47 13.44
C GLU A 257 -7.51 -6.74 13.16
N ILE A 258 -7.01 -6.83 11.92
CA ILE A 258 -5.76 -6.16 11.54
C ILE A 258 -5.87 -4.64 11.73
N GLY A 259 -7.01 -4.04 11.38
CA GLY A 259 -7.25 -2.61 11.54
C GLY A 259 -7.26 -2.17 13.01
N ASP A 260 -7.93 -2.92 13.87
CA ASP A 260 -8.03 -2.64 15.30
C ASP A 260 -6.64 -2.71 15.95
N GLU A 261 -5.84 -3.74 15.66
CA GLU A 261 -4.49 -3.86 16.19
C GLU A 261 -3.58 -2.69 15.72
N LEU A 262 -3.65 -2.31 14.44
CA LEU A 262 -2.91 -1.16 13.91
C LEU A 262 -3.29 0.17 14.59
N MET A 263 -4.54 0.33 15.01
CA MET A 263 -5.03 1.56 15.64
C MET A 263 -4.81 1.59 17.16
N GLN A 264 -4.79 0.42 17.82
CA GLN A 264 -4.64 0.30 19.26
C GLN A 264 -3.18 0.22 19.72
N SER A 265 -2.28 -0.24 18.84
CA SER A 265 -0.86 -0.29 19.14
C SER A 265 -0.31 1.08 19.54
N THR A 266 0.58 1.06 20.53
CA THR A 266 1.29 2.24 21.05
C THR A 266 2.72 2.37 20.52
N GLN A 267 3.15 1.39 19.72
CA GLN A 267 4.47 1.35 19.07
C GLN A 267 4.49 2.11 17.75
#